data_AF-A0A953SJB9-F1
#
_entry.id   AF-A0A953SJB9-F1
#
_cell.length_a   1.000
_cell.length_b   1.000
_cell.length_c   1.000
_cell.angle_alpha   90.00
_cell.angle_beta   90.00
_cell.angle_gamma   90.00
#
_symmetry.space_group_name_H-M   'P 1'
#
loop_
_entity.id
_entity.type
_entity.pdbx_description
1 polymer ?
#
loop_
_entity_poly.entity_id
_entity_poly.type
_entity_poly.pdbx_seq_one_letter_code
_entity_poly.pdbx_strand_id
1 'polypeptide(L)'
;MPPPPLPGSPRSAWYAAEIGRFLETSGEHVLGALLAASPFDVTTSQGEAWRREIDIFQSALGGIEGWIAFEFDIPRLGSRVDVVLISGPAVFPIECKIGECEFQRADYNQAWDYGLDLRNFHLASHDAPLFPILLASEAIETDPAWEKPHEDGVRPPRRCNPASLQRALLEAREAVSGPALDGERWLAAPYRPTPTIIEAARALYARHGVEAISRNDAGARNLSLTSGTLEALIAAAARDRFKAIAFVTGVPGAGKTLVGLNVATRRRRTEPTSHEVFLSGNGPLVEVLREALTRDEYARKKAEHPRVRKGEVRQQVKPFIQNVHHFRDEGVRTLETREPPPEHVVIFDEAQRAWDRTKTMDFMKRRKGRSGFDQSEPQFLIGYMDRHPDWAVIVCLVGGGQEINTGEAGISTWLDEVREHFPDWRAYISPELSDSEYAAGQALE
;
A
#
# COMPACT_ATOMS: atom_id res chain seq x y z
N MET A 1 -14.67 -5.00 36.21
CA MET A 1 -13.45 -5.31 35.43
C MET A 1 -13.71 -4.81 34.02
N PRO A 2 -12.82 -3.99 33.44
CA PRO A 2 -12.93 -3.67 32.03
C PRO A 2 -12.69 -4.96 31.21
N PRO A 3 -13.38 -5.17 30.09
CA PRO A 3 -13.05 -6.27 29.19
C PRO A 3 -11.61 -6.06 28.68
N PRO A 4 -10.88 -7.15 28.38
CA PRO A 4 -9.57 -7.02 27.74
C PRO A 4 -9.73 -6.27 26.40
N PRO A 5 -8.69 -5.56 25.92
CA PRO A 5 -8.66 -5.11 24.54
C PRO A 5 -8.99 -6.29 23.63
N LEU A 6 -9.92 -6.10 22.68
CA LEU A 6 -10.33 -7.13 21.75
C LEU A 6 -9.08 -7.74 21.09
N PRO A 7 -8.80 -9.05 21.31
CA PRO A 7 -7.62 -9.67 20.76
C PRO A 7 -7.83 -9.96 19.26
N GLY A 8 -6.82 -9.67 18.44
CA GLY A 8 -6.62 -10.37 17.17
C GLY A 8 -7.28 -9.78 15.93
N SER A 9 -7.08 -8.50 15.62
CA SER A 9 -7.04 -8.09 14.21
C SER A 9 -6.06 -6.93 14.09
N PRO A 10 -5.07 -6.97 13.18
CA PRO A 10 -4.22 -5.82 12.95
C PRO A 10 -5.09 -4.73 12.32
N ARG A 11 -5.61 -3.85 13.18
CA ARG A 11 -6.44 -2.73 12.79
C ARG A 11 -5.63 -1.85 11.87
N SER A 12 -6.23 -1.43 10.77
CA SER A 12 -5.69 -0.39 9.88
C SER A 12 -5.64 0.98 10.57
N ALA A 13 -6.03 1.10 11.85
CA ALA A 13 -6.03 2.34 12.62
C ALA A 13 -5.47 2.11 14.02
N TRP A 14 -4.83 3.13 14.58
CA TRP A 14 -4.25 3.06 15.92
C TRP A 14 -5.31 3.13 17.01
N TYR A 15 -6.38 3.89 16.75
CA TYR A 15 -7.60 3.87 17.54
C TYR A 15 -8.80 3.82 16.60
N ALA A 16 -9.81 3.02 16.93
CA ALA A 16 -11.08 3.02 16.25
C ALA A 16 -12.21 2.61 17.18
N ALA A 17 -13.36 3.28 17.06
CA ALA A 17 -14.57 2.99 17.81
C ALA A 17 -15.81 3.53 17.10
N GLU A 18 -16.98 3.03 17.50
CA GLU A 18 -18.25 3.73 17.26
C GLU A 18 -18.19 5.12 17.90
N ILE A 19 -18.77 6.12 17.22
CA ILE A 19 -18.74 7.52 17.67
C ILE A 19 -19.35 7.66 19.07
N GLY A 20 -20.47 6.99 19.36
CA GLY A 20 -21.08 7.00 20.69
C GLY A 20 -20.11 6.57 21.80
N ARG A 21 -19.38 5.47 21.57
CA ARG A 21 -18.35 4.99 22.50
C ARG A 21 -17.16 5.95 22.60
N PHE A 22 -16.74 6.54 21.49
CA PHE A 22 -15.66 7.53 21.50
C PHE A 22 -16.01 8.77 22.33
N LEU A 23 -17.25 9.23 22.28
CA LEU A 23 -17.76 10.36 23.08
C LEU A 23 -17.83 10.05 24.58
N GLU A 24 -18.10 8.79 24.95
CA GLU A 24 -18.11 8.35 26.35
C GLU A 24 -16.71 8.03 26.92
N THR A 25 -15.73 7.84 26.04
CA THR A 25 -14.35 7.51 26.43
C THR A 25 -13.59 8.77 26.80
N SER A 26 -12.87 8.79 27.93
CA SER A 26 -12.06 9.97 28.28
C SER A 26 -10.93 10.20 27.28
N GLY A 27 -10.60 11.47 27.01
CA GLY A 27 -9.53 11.81 26.06
C GLY A 27 -8.18 11.18 26.41
N GLU A 28 -7.84 11.10 27.70
CA GLU A 28 -6.61 10.42 28.16
C GLU A 28 -6.60 8.91 27.86
N HIS A 29 -7.77 8.25 27.83
CA HIS A 29 -7.83 6.84 27.44
C HIS A 29 -7.65 6.64 25.93
N VAL A 30 -8.25 7.52 25.11
CA VAL A 30 -8.04 7.51 23.66
C VAL A 30 -6.57 7.79 23.34
N LEU A 31 -5.97 8.80 23.98
CA LEU A 31 -4.56 9.14 23.84
C LEU A 31 -3.65 7.98 24.26
N GLY A 32 -3.97 7.33 25.39
CA GLY A 32 -3.24 6.14 25.84
C GLY A 32 -3.28 4.99 24.83
N ALA A 33 -4.41 4.79 24.14
CA ALA A 33 -4.53 3.80 23.08
C ALA A 33 -3.67 4.16 21.85
N LEU A 34 -3.67 5.43 21.44
CA LEU A 34 -2.81 5.92 20.34
C LEU A 34 -1.32 5.76 20.65
N LEU A 35 -0.90 6.14 21.85
CA LEU A 35 0.48 5.98 22.32
C LEU A 35 0.91 4.51 22.36
N ALA A 36 0.02 3.61 22.80
CA ALA A 36 0.29 2.17 22.85
C ALA A 36 0.36 1.52 21.46
N ALA A 37 -0.38 2.06 20.48
CA ALA A 37 -0.40 1.56 19.11
C ALA A 37 0.73 2.13 18.23
N SER A 38 1.32 3.27 18.61
CA SER A 38 2.43 3.87 17.87
C SER A 38 3.65 2.95 17.84
N PRO A 39 4.17 2.60 16.65
CA PRO A 39 5.39 1.81 16.52
C PRO A 39 6.66 2.65 16.70
N PHE A 40 6.53 3.96 16.88
CA PHE A 40 7.63 4.92 17.02
C PHE A 40 7.53 5.71 18.33
N ASP A 41 8.67 6.24 18.77
CA ASP A 41 8.72 7.14 19.91
C ASP A 41 7.91 8.40 19.59
N VAL A 42 6.87 8.64 20.38
CA VAL A 42 5.97 9.79 20.21
C VAL A 42 6.58 10.99 20.93
N THR A 43 6.75 12.10 20.22
CA THR A 43 7.23 13.34 20.81
C THR A 43 6.15 13.98 21.68
N THR A 44 6.55 14.82 22.64
CA THR A 44 5.59 15.60 23.44
C THR A 44 4.66 16.43 22.55
N SER A 45 5.19 17.03 21.48
CA SER A 45 4.39 17.82 20.53
C SER A 45 3.35 17.00 19.79
N GLN A 46 3.67 15.76 19.41
CA GLN A 46 2.71 14.86 18.75
C GLN A 46 1.63 14.40 19.71
N GLY A 47 1.99 14.07 20.96
CA GLY A 47 1.01 13.72 21.99
C GLY A 47 0.05 14.88 22.33
N GLU A 48 0.55 16.11 22.36
CA GLU A 48 -0.28 17.31 22.54
C GLU A 48 -1.19 17.58 21.34
N ALA A 49 -0.70 17.38 20.12
CA ALA A 49 -1.51 17.49 18.91
C ALA A 49 -2.69 16.51 18.93
N TRP A 50 -2.43 15.22 19.23
CA TRP A 50 -3.50 14.22 19.37
C TRP A 50 -4.50 14.56 20.48
N ARG A 51 -4.04 15.05 21.64
CA ARG A 51 -4.96 15.47 22.69
C ARG A 51 -5.92 16.54 22.18
N ARG A 52 -5.40 17.56 21.49
CA ARG A 52 -6.22 18.64 20.91
C ARG A 52 -7.14 18.13 19.80
N GLU A 53 -6.70 17.20 18.97
CA GLU A 53 -7.56 16.53 17.98
C GLU A 53 -8.72 15.80 18.64
N ILE A 54 -8.44 14.98 19.65
CA ILE A 54 -9.46 14.23 20.41
C ILE A 54 -10.51 15.20 20.96
N ASP A 55 -10.09 16.29 21.59
CA ASP A 55 -11.02 17.31 22.14
C ASP A 55 -11.89 17.96 21.05
N ILE A 56 -11.30 18.27 19.89
CA ILE A 56 -12.03 18.83 18.74
C ILE A 56 -13.10 17.85 18.26
N PHE A 57 -12.75 16.57 18.05
CA PHE A 57 -13.70 15.57 17.56
C PHE A 57 -14.75 15.23 18.61
N GLN A 58 -14.41 15.13 19.89
CA GLN A 58 -15.40 14.90 20.95
C GLN A 58 -16.42 16.04 21.03
N SER A 59 -15.99 17.27 20.80
CA SER A 59 -16.87 18.43 20.77
C SER A 59 -17.74 18.48 19.50
N ALA A 60 -17.18 18.13 18.34
CA ALA A 60 -17.85 18.27 17.05
C ALA A 60 -18.81 17.11 16.70
N LEU A 61 -18.65 15.93 17.30
CA LEU A 61 -19.39 14.72 16.91
C LEU A 61 -20.68 14.47 17.70
N GLY A 62 -21.07 15.39 18.58
CA GLY A 62 -22.34 15.29 19.31
C GLY A 62 -23.54 15.09 18.37
N GLY A 63 -24.30 14.01 18.57
CA GLY A 63 -25.47 13.68 17.74
C GLY A 63 -25.16 13.07 16.37
N ILE A 64 -23.89 12.77 16.07
CA ILE A 64 -23.48 12.08 14.84
C ILE A 64 -23.32 10.59 15.13
N GLU A 65 -24.00 9.75 14.37
CA GLU A 65 -23.85 8.29 14.43
C GLU A 65 -22.81 7.80 13.43
N GLY A 66 -22.09 6.74 13.77
CA GLY A 66 -21.10 6.13 12.89
C GLY A 66 -19.84 5.66 13.61
N TRP A 67 -18.72 5.69 12.91
CA TRP A 67 -17.40 5.26 13.38
C TRP A 67 -16.37 6.36 13.21
N ILE A 68 -15.40 6.38 14.11
CA ILE A 68 -14.19 7.20 14.04
C ILE A 68 -12.97 6.31 14.15
N ALA A 69 -11.97 6.60 13.32
CA ALA A 69 -10.66 5.98 13.38
C ALA A 69 -9.58 7.05 13.31
N PHE A 70 -8.61 6.98 14.21
CA PHE A 70 -7.43 7.84 14.21
C PHE A 70 -6.23 7.08 13.68
N GLU A 71 -5.36 7.80 12.96
CA GLU A 71 -4.12 7.28 12.40
C GLU A 71 -4.42 6.05 11.52
N PHE A 72 -5.32 6.20 10.55
CA PHE A 72 -5.75 5.14 9.65
C PHE A 72 -4.75 4.93 8.51
N ASP A 73 -3.98 3.86 8.58
CA ASP A 73 -3.09 3.37 7.53
C ASP A 73 -3.93 2.88 6.33
N ILE A 74 -3.77 3.53 5.17
CA ILE A 74 -4.37 3.03 3.93
C ILE A 74 -3.56 1.80 3.48
N PRO A 75 -4.21 0.62 3.36
CA PRO A 75 -3.55 -0.62 2.96
C PRO A 75 -2.61 -0.46 1.77
N ARG A 76 -1.40 -1.05 1.88
CA ARG A 76 -0.34 -1.10 0.85
C ARG A 76 0.30 0.23 0.41
N LEU A 77 -0.35 1.37 0.63
CA LEU A 77 0.13 2.65 0.11
C LEU A 77 1.21 3.30 0.98
N GLY A 78 1.27 2.98 2.27
CA GLY A 78 2.18 3.63 3.23
C GLY A 78 1.81 5.07 3.56
N SER A 79 0.62 5.50 3.14
CA SER A 79 -0.01 6.75 3.54
C SER A 79 -0.96 6.49 4.70
N ARG A 80 -1.08 7.47 5.59
CA ARG A 80 -1.95 7.40 6.74
C ARG A 80 -2.82 8.65 6.80
N VAL A 81 -4.11 8.45 7.06
CA VAL A 81 -5.07 9.53 7.29
C VAL A 81 -5.13 9.81 8.78
N ASP A 82 -5.04 11.09 9.18
CA ASP A 82 -5.06 11.47 10.60
C ASP A 82 -6.35 11.02 11.27
N VAL A 83 -7.50 11.33 10.66
CA VAL A 83 -8.81 10.84 11.11
C VAL A 83 -9.67 10.41 9.94
N VAL A 84 -10.32 9.25 10.06
CA VAL A 84 -11.41 8.84 9.18
C VAL A 84 -12.70 8.78 9.98
N LEU A 85 -13.73 9.46 9.50
CA LEU A 85 -15.10 9.27 9.97
C LEU A 85 -15.91 8.49 8.95
N ILE A 86 -16.77 7.61 9.43
CA ILE A 86 -17.76 6.90 8.64
C ILE A 86 -19.09 7.18 9.30
N SER A 87 -20.05 7.72 8.56
CA SER A 87 -21.39 7.95 9.08
C SER A 87 -22.35 7.71 7.94
N GLY A 88 -23.40 6.90 8.13
CA GLY A 88 -24.24 6.43 7.03
C GLY A 88 -23.42 5.91 5.82
N PRO A 89 -23.76 6.27 4.58
CA PRO A 89 -22.95 5.91 3.41
C PRO A 89 -21.64 6.71 3.19
N ALA A 90 -21.37 7.83 3.87
CA ALA A 90 -20.18 8.64 3.56
C ALA A 90 -18.98 8.28 4.42
N VAL A 91 -17.83 8.52 3.80
CA VAL A 91 -16.52 8.43 4.40
C VAL A 91 -15.85 9.81 4.32
N PHE A 92 -15.27 10.23 5.44
CA PHE A 92 -14.59 11.51 5.60
C PHE A 92 -13.14 11.26 5.97
N PRO A 93 -12.20 11.22 5.01
CA PRO A 93 -10.79 11.31 5.33
C PRO A 93 -10.45 12.76 5.70
N ILE A 94 -9.82 12.94 6.86
CA ILE A 94 -9.54 14.25 7.44
C ILE A 94 -8.04 14.38 7.68
N GLU A 95 -7.45 15.41 7.08
CA GLU A 95 -6.09 15.88 7.41
C GLU A 95 -6.22 16.98 8.46
N CYS A 96 -5.51 16.84 9.58
CA CYS A 96 -5.56 17.73 10.72
C CYS A 96 -4.26 18.55 10.83
N LYS A 97 -4.40 19.88 10.82
CA LYS A 97 -3.32 20.84 11.03
C LYS A 97 -3.56 21.60 12.33
N ILE A 98 -3.04 21.03 13.41
CA ILE A 98 -3.17 21.58 14.76
C ILE A 98 -2.21 22.75 14.97
N GLY A 99 -2.74 23.88 15.45
CA GLY A 99 -2.05 25.16 15.61
C GLY A 99 -2.05 26.05 14.36
N GLU A 100 -2.45 25.54 13.20
CA GLU A 100 -2.39 26.30 11.95
C GLU A 100 -3.61 27.22 11.77
N CYS A 101 -3.35 28.43 11.29
CA CYS A 101 -4.35 29.46 10.99
C CYS A 101 -4.64 29.65 9.49
N GLU A 102 -3.82 29.05 8.63
CA GLU A 102 -3.94 29.13 7.17
C GLU A 102 -4.02 27.73 6.54
N PHE A 103 -4.72 27.63 5.41
CA PHE A 103 -4.78 26.40 4.63
C PHE A 103 -3.70 26.38 3.56
N GLN A 104 -2.65 25.60 3.79
CA GLN A 104 -1.60 25.44 2.79
C GLN A 104 -2.09 24.56 1.63
N ARG A 105 -1.64 24.90 0.41
CA ARG A 105 -1.98 24.14 -0.79
C ARG A 105 -1.48 22.70 -0.73
N ALA A 106 -0.37 22.44 -0.05
CA ALA A 106 0.17 21.10 0.12
C ALA A 106 -0.81 20.23 0.92
N ASP A 107 -1.27 20.72 2.07
CA ASP A 107 -2.20 20.01 2.96
C ASP A 107 -3.57 19.80 2.31
N TYR A 108 -4.02 20.79 1.53
CA TYR A 108 -5.24 20.65 0.75
C TYR A 108 -5.13 19.52 -0.28
N ASN A 109 -3.99 19.45 -0.98
CA ASN A 109 -3.75 18.34 -1.91
C ASN A 109 -3.62 16.99 -1.20
N GLN A 110 -3.07 16.96 0.02
CA GLN A 110 -2.92 15.76 0.83
C GLN A 110 -4.29 15.20 1.27
N ALA A 111 -5.17 16.05 1.80
CA ALA A 111 -6.54 15.66 2.12
C ALA A 111 -7.26 15.08 0.88
N TRP A 112 -7.07 15.69 -0.29
CA TRP A 112 -7.62 15.18 -1.54
C TRP A 112 -7.02 13.84 -1.94
N ASP A 113 -5.69 13.70 -1.83
CA ASP A 113 -4.97 12.47 -2.13
C ASP A 113 -5.48 11.31 -1.26
N TYR A 114 -5.83 11.53 0.01
CA TYR A 114 -6.46 10.50 0.83
C TYR A 114 -7.83 10.06 0.31
N GLY A 115 -8.67 11.01 -0.08
CA GLY A 115 -9.97 10.70 -0.68
C GLY A 115 -9.80 9.80 -1.91
N LEU A 116 -8.91 10.20 -2.82
CA LEU A 116 -8.65 9.41 -4.01
C LEU A 116 -7.97 8.07 -3.67
N ASP A 117 -7.11 8.01 -2.65
CA ASP A 117 -6.40 6.79 -2.27
C ASP A 117 -7.39 5.75 -1.74
N LEU A 118 -8.31 6.18 -0.88
CA LEU A 118 -9.42 5.34 -0.45
C LEU A 118 -10.26 4.89 -1.64
N ARG A 119 -10.68 5.81 -2.51
CA ARG A 119 -11.48 5.48 -3.71
C ARG A 119 -10.82 4.40 -4.57
N ASN A 120 -9.53 4.52 -4.81
CA ASN A 120 -8.83 3.71 -5.81
C ASN A 120 -8.16 2.46 -5.26
N PHE A 121 -7.93 2.36 -3.95
CA PHE A 121 -7.11 1.28 -3.38
C PHE A 121 -7.72 0.57 -2.17
N HIS A 122 -8.80 1.09 -1.58
CA HIS A 122 -9.45 0.49 -0.42
C HIS A 122 -10.78 -0.13 -0.82
N LEU A 123 -10.92 -1.46 -0.71
CA LEU A 123 -12.06 -2.19 -1.28
C LEU A 123 -13.42 -1.65 -0.83
N ALA A 124 -13.58 -1.37 0.47
CA ALA A 124 -14.84 -0.88 1.02
C ALA A 124 -15.15 0.59 0.66
N SER A 125 -14.21 1.31 0.04
CA SER A 125 -14.37 2.70 -0.40
C SER A 125 -14.62 2.86 -1.90
N HIS A 126 -14.57 1.78 -2.69
CA HIS A 126 -14.69 1.85 -4.15
C HIS A 126 -15.97 2.53 -4.61
N ASP A 127 -17.08 2.36 -3.89
CA ASP A 127 -18.37 2.95 -4.23
C ASP A 127 -18.86 3.97 -3.18
N ALA A 128 -18.05 4.24 -2.15
CA ALA A 128 -18.42 5.15 -1.07
C ALA A 128 -18.32 6.62 -1.54
N PRO A 129 -19.33 7.46 -1.25
CA PRO A 129 -19.19 8.91 -1.34
C PRO A 129 -18.10 9.43 -0.40
N LEU A 130 -17.08 10.08 -0.97
CA LEU A 130 -15.90 10.54 -0.23
C LEU A 130 -15.93 12.05 -0.08
N PHE A 131 -15.79 12.48 1.18
CA PHE A 131 -15.88 13.87 1.61
C PHE A 131 -14.58 14.26 2.33
N PRO A 132 -13.48 14.51 1.61
CA PRO A 132 -12.24 14.90 2.24
C PRO A 132 -12.36 16.23 2.99
N ILE A 133 -11.71 16.33 4.14
CA ILE A 133 -11.67 17.55 4.96
C ILE A 133 -10.21 17.91 5.23
N LEU A 134 -9.90 19.20 5.10
CA LEU A 134 -8.69 19.77 5.68
C LEU A 134 -9.11 20.61 6.89
N LEU A 135 -8.71 20.18 8.09
CA LEU A 135 -9.03 20.83 9.34
C LEU A 135 -7.82 21.64 9.82
N ALA A 136 -7.94 22.97 9.87
CA ALA A 136 -6.94 23.84 10.50
C ALA A 136 -7.50 24.39 11.81
N SER A 137 -6.86 24.10 12.95
CA SER A 137 -7.50 24.28 14.26
C SER A 137 -7.67 25.74 14.68
N GLU A 138 -6.88 26.65 14.10
CA GLU A 138 -6.88 28.09 14.44
C GLU A 138 -7.31 28.98 13.26
N ALA A 139 -7.76 28.37 12.15
CA ALA A 139 -8.22 29.11 10.98
C ALA A 139 -9.57 29.80 11.24
N ILE A 140 -9.68 31.05 10.79
CA ILE A 140 -10.89 31.86 10.93
C ILE A 140 -11.82 31.65 9.73
N GLU A 141 -11.28 31.75 8.52
CA GLU A 141 -12.05 31.55 7.28
C GLU A 141 -12.22 30.07 7.00
N THR A 142 -13.40 29.64 6.56
CA THR A 142 -13.67 28.24 6.18
C THR A 142 -14.59 28.19 4.97
N ASP A 143 -14.64 27.05 4.30
CA ASP A 143 -15.50 26.91 3.13
C ASP A 143 -16.98 26.88 3.52
N PRO A 144 -17.84 27.68 2.87
CA PRO A 144 -19.23 27.84 3.27
C PRO A 144 -20.08 26.60 2.99
N ALA A 145 -19.71 25.78 1.99
CA ALA A 145 -20.43 24.59 1.56
C ALA A 145 -19.49 23.59 0.86
N TRP A 146 -19.98 22.38 0.61
CA TRP A 146 -19.29 21.38 -0.20
C TRP A 146 -19.30 21.73 -1.69
N GLU A 147 -18.13 21.61 -2.33
CA GLU A 147 -18.05 21.60 -3.79
C GLU A 147 -18.63 20.30 -4.38
N LYS A 148 -19.01 20.33 -5.66
CA LYS A 148 -19.57 19.16 -6.37
C LYS A 148 -18.53 18.03 -6.45
N PRO A 149 -18.97 16.76 -6.39
CA PRO A 149 -18.07 15.64 -6.58
C PRO A 149 -17.54 15.60 -8.01
N HIS A 150 -16.33 15.06 -8.17
CA HIS A 150 -15.83 14.64 -9.47
C HIS A 150 -16.53 13.35 -9.93
N GLU A 151 -16.29 12.93 -11.16
CA GLU A 151 -16.90 11.72 -11.75
C GLU A 151 -16.56 10.44 -10.98
N ASP A 152 -15.43 10.44 -10.26
CA ASP A 152 -14.99 9.37 -9.37
C ASP A 152 -15.69 9.37 -8.00
N GLY A 153 -16.66 10.27 -7.76
CA GLY A 153 -17.38 10.37 -6.50
C GLY A 153 -16.59 11.03 -5.36
N VAL A 154 -15.35 11.48 -5.59
CA VAL A 154 -14.54 12.20 -4.62
C VAL A 154 -14.77 13.69 -4.76
N ARG A 155 -15.06 14.37 -3.64
CA ARG A 155 -15.21 15.83 -3.63
C ARG A 155 -13.87 16.54 -3.44
N PRO A 156 -13.72 17.78 -3.93
CA PRO A 156 -12.67 18.67 -3.45
C PRO A 156 -12.73 18.76 -1.91
N PRO A 157 -11.57 18.77 -1.22
CA PRO A 157 -11.53 18.90 0.22
C PRO A 157 -12.25 20.16 0.69
N ARG A 158 -13.03 20.04 1.75
CA ARG A 158 -13.61 21.20 2.41
C ARG A 158 -12.66 21.69 3.50
N ARG A 159 -12.30 22.97 3.46
CA ARG A 159 -11.50 23.62 4.50
C ARG A 159 -12.38 23.94 5.69
N CYS A 160 -12.08 23.31 6.82
CA CYS A 160 -12.84 23.41 8.05
C CYS A 160 -11.96 23.89 9.21
N ASN A 161 -12.63 24.38 10.25
CA ASN A 161 -12.06 24.60 11.57
C ASN A 161 -12.96 23.87 12.60
N PRO A 162 -12.61 23.85 13.90
CA PRO A 162 -13.41 23.14 14.90
C PRO A 162 -14.88 23.58 14.93
N ALA A 163 -15.16 24.86 14.70
CA ALA A 163 -16.52 25.40 14.73
C ALA A 163 -17.37 25.02 13.50
N SER A 164 -16.74 24.80 12.33
CA SER A 164 -17.45 24.46 11.09
C SER A 164 -17.51 22.97 10.78
N LEU A 165 -16.72 22.14 11.49
CA LEU A 165 -16.61 20.71 11.25
C LEU A 165 -17.95 19.97 11.34
N GLN A 166 -18.71 20.14 12.45
CA GLN A 166 -19.98 19.43 12.64
C GLN A 166 -20.97 19.74 11.50
N ARG A 167 -21.09 21.03 11.14
CA ARG A 167 -21.93 21.46 10.02
C ARG A 167 -21.52 20.79 8.71
N ALA A 168 -20.22 20.69 8.44
CA ALA A 168 -19.73 20.03 7.24
C ALA A 168 -20.11 18.55 7.19
N LEU A 169 -20.03 17.84 8.31
CA LEU A 169 -20.43 16.44 8.41
C LEU A 169 -21.94 16.26 8.16
N LEU A 170 -22.78 17.08 8.81
CA LEU A 170 -24.24 17.02 8.65
C LEU A 170 -24.67 17.33 7.22
N GLU A 171 -24.15 18.40 6.61
CA GLU A 171 -24.43 18.75 5.21
C GLU A 171 -24.04 17.60 4.24
N ALA A 172 -22.94 16.89 4.51
CA ALA A 172 -22.54 15.73 3.73
C ALA A 172 -23.42 14.50 3.95
N ARG A 173 -24.04 14.34 5.13
CA ARG A 173 -25.04 13.29 5.39
C ARG A 173 -26.32 13.52 4.62
N GLU A 174 -26.78 14.76 4.59
CA GLU A 174 -27.98 15.12 3.83
C GLU A 174 -27.75 15.02 2.31
N ALA A 175 -26.52 15.27 1.84
CA ALA A 175 -26.19 15.30 0.42
C ALA A 175 -26.14 13.92 -0.28
N VAL A 176 -26.18 12.80 0.45
CA VAL A 176 -26.11 11.47 -0.16
C VAL A 176 -27.08 10.47 0.47
N SER A 177 -27.62 9.60 -0.37
CA SER A 177 -28.49 8.49 0.02
C SER A 177 -27.78 7.17 -0.21
N GLY A 178 -28.03 6.17 0.63
CA GLY A 178 -27.46 4.84 0.49
C GLY A 178 -27.51 4.06 1.80
N PRO A 179 -27.23 2.75 1.76
CA PRO A 179 -27.11 1.97 2.99
C PRO A 179 -25.97 2.50 3.85
N ALA A 180 -26.12 2.40 5.17
CA ALA A 180 -25.04 2.71 6.09
C ALA A 180 -23.87 1.74 5.87
N LEU A 181 -22.65 2.25 5.86
CA LEU A 181 -21.45 1.42 5.83
C LEU A 181 -21.27 0.78 7.21
N ASP A 182 -20.95 -0.51 7.21
CA ASP A 182 -20.48 -1.21 8.41
C ASP A 182 -19.04 -0.76 8.69
N GLY A 183 -18.85 0.04 9.74
CA GLY A 183 -17.56 0.64 10.05
C GLY A 183 -16.48 -0.37 10.41
N GLU A 184 -16.81 -1.46 11.09
CA GLU A 184 -15.85 -2.51 11.43
C GLU A 184 -15.36 -3.22 10.16
N ARG A 185 -16.30 -3.59 9.27
CA ARG A 185 -15.96 -4.18 7.97
C ARG A 185 -15.20 -3.21 7.08
N TRP A 186 -15.57 -1.94 7.09
CA TRP A 186 -14.88 -0.92 6.30
C TRP A 186 -13.43 -0.78 6.77
N LEU A 187 -13.18 -0.66 8.07
CA LEU A 187 -11.83 -0.52 8.62
C LEU A 187 -10.92 -1.73 8.36
N ALA A 188 -11.51 -2.92 8.30
CA ALA A 188 -10.81 -4.18 8.05
C ALA A 188 -10.58 -4.48 6.56
N ALA A 189 -11.15 -3.69 5.65
CA ALA A 189 -11.19 -4.03 4.24
C ALA A 189 -9.78 -4.11 3.62
N PRO A 190 -9.57 -5.05 2.67
CA PRO A 190 -8.27 -5.28 2.08
C PRO A 190 -7.87 -4.17 1.09
N TYR A 191 -6.58 -4.15 0.75
CA TYR A 191 -6.13 -3.43 -0.43
C TYR A 191 -6.73 -4.03 -1.69
N ARG A 192 -7.38 -3.20 -2.50
CA ARG A 192 -7.87 -3.57 -3.83
C ARG A 192 -7.76 -2.39 -4.78
N PRO A 193 -6.85 -2.40 -5.75
CA PRO A 193 -6.81 -1.37 -6.77
C PRO A 193 -8.03 -1.49 -7.70
N THR A 194 -8.65 -0.38 -8.09
CA THR A 194 -9.76 -0.36 -9.05
C THR A 194 -9.32 -0.80 -10.45
N PRO A 195 -10.21 -1.38 -11.29
CA PRO A 195 -9.85 -1.72 -12.67
C PRO A 195 -9.37 -0.50 -13.47
N THR A 196 -10.00 0.65 -13.27
CA THR A 196 -9.66 1.90 -13.95
C THR A 196 -8.26 2.40 -13.57
N ILE A 197 -7.87 2.33 -12.28
CA ILE A 197 -6.53 2.75 -11.89
C ILE A 197 -5.47 1.81 -12.46
N ILE A 198 -5.76 0.52 -12.54
CA ILE A 198 -4.85 -0.48 -13.13
C ILE A 198 -4.71 -0.25 -14.64
N GLU A 199 -5.81 0.01 -15.34
CA GLU A 199 -5.78 0.33 -16.78
C GLU A 199 -5.00 1.61 -17.06
N ALA A 200 -5.24 2.67 -16.28
CA ALA A 200 -4.54 3.94 -16.41
C ALA A 200 -3.03 3.76 -16.15
N ALA A 201 -2.71 3.04 -15.08
CA ALA A 201 -1.35 2.71 -14.72
C ALA A 201 -0.65 1.91 -15.84
N ARG A 202 -1.30 0.88 -16.42
CA ARG A 202 -0.76 0.12 -17.56
C ARG A 202 -0.50 1.01 -18.76
N ALA A 203 -1.44 1.91 -19.06
CA ALA A 203 -1.35 2.82 -20.19
C ALA A 203 -0.24 3.88 -20.01
N LEU A 204 0.07 4.25 -18.77
CA LEU A 204 1.19 5.09 -18.42
C LEU A 204 2.50 4.37 -18.76
N TYR A 205 2.73 3.18 -18.19
CA TYR A 205 3.98 2.47 -18.40
C TYR A 205 4.20 1.97 -19.84
N ALA A 206 3.16 1.54 -20.53
CA ALA A 206 3.26 1.15 -21.94
C ALA A 206 3.73 2.31 -22.84
N ARG A 207 3.46 3.57 -22.44
CA ARG A 207 3.88 4.77 -23.15
C ARG A 207 5.27 5.28 -22.76
N HIS A 208 5.75 4.95 -21.57
CA HIS A 208 7.15 5.20 -21.15
C HIS A 208 8.08 4.06 -21.57
N GLY A 209 7.86 3.48 -22.76
CA GLY A 209 8.70 2.43 -23.33
C GLY A 209 10.19 2.70 -23.05
N VAL A 210 10.84 1.68 -22.48
CA VAL A 210 12.20 1.64 -21.90
C VAL A 210 13.36 2.10 -22.83
N GLU A 211 13.05 2.59 -24.02
CA GLU A 211 14.03 3.10 -24.98
C GLU A 211 14.82 4.32 -24.45
N ALA A 212 14.30 5.07 -23.48
CA ALA A 212 15.04 6.15 -22.83
C ALA A 212 16.09 5.68 -21.80
N ILE A 213 15.96 4.46 -21.25
CA ILE A 213 16.79 3.97 -20.13
C ILE A 213 17.86 2.97 -20.61
N SER A 214 17.67 2.30 -21.75
CA SER A 214 18.60 1.29 -22.26
C SER A 214 19.49 1.82 -23.40
N ARG A 215 20.60 2.49 -23.07
CA ARG A 215 21.65 2.92 -24.04
C ARG A 215 22.86 1.96 -24.13
N ASN A 216 22.68 0.65 -23.93
CA ASN A 216 23.77 -0.32 -24.11
C ASN A 216 23.34 -1.56 -24.93
N ASP A 217 23.93 -1.72 -26.12
CA ASP A 217 23.49 -2.67 -27.17
C ASP A 217 23.71 -4.15 -26.83
N ALA A 218 24.69 -4.50 -26.00
CA ALA A 218 24.92 -5.89 -25.57
C ALA A 218 23.95 -6.34 -24.46
N GLY A 219 23.63 -5.43 -23.52
CA GLY A 219 22.65 -5.69 -22.46
C GLY A 219 21.23 -5.78 -22.98
N ALA A 220 20.87 -4.99 -23.99
CA ALA A 220 19.51 -4.94 -24.56
C ALA A 220 19.00 -6.30 -25.09
N ARG A 221 19.88 -7.12 -25.69
CA ARG A 221 19.52 -8.47 -26.18
C ARG A 221 19.22 -9.43 -25.04
N ASN A 222 20.09 -9.51 -24.04
CA ASN A 222 19.90 -10.38 -22.87
C ASN A 222 18.67 -9.95 -22.06
N LEU A 223 18.48 -8.65 -21.86
CA LEU A 223 17.29 -8.10 -21.18
C LEU A 223 15.98 -8.48 -21.91
N SER A 224 15.98 -8.43 -23.25
CA SER A 224 14.82 -8.80 -24.06
C SER A 224 14.53 -10.30 -24.00
N LEU A 225 15.56 -11.14 -24.06
CA LEU A 225 15.42 -12.60 -23.94
C LEU A 225 14.88 -13.01 -22.56
N THR A 226 15.45 -12.44 -21.50
CA THR A 226 15.04 -12.71 -20.11
C THR A 226 13.59 -12.27 -19.89
N SER A 227 13.24 -11.05 -20.32
CA SER A 227 11.86 -10.55 -20.21
C SER A 227 10.89 -11.45 -20.98
N GLY A 228 11.22 -11.83 -22.22
CA GLY A 228 10.38 -12.72 -23.02
C GLY A 228 10.20 -14.11 -22.42
N THR A 229 11.24 -14.66 -21.80
CA THR A 229 11.18 -15.96 -21.09
C THR A 229 10.27 -15.87 -19.87
N LEU A 230 10.41 -14.82 -19.05
CA LEU A 230 9.54 -14.61 -17.88
C LEU A 230 8.08 -14.41 -18.29
N GLU A 231 7.84 -13.62 -19.34
CA GLU A 231 6.48 -13.44 -19.88
C GLU A 231 5.88 -14.78 -20.35
N ALA A 232 6.68 -15.64 -21.02
CA ALA A 232 6.24 -16.96 -21.46
C ALA A 232 5.91 -17.88 -20.27
N LEU A 233 6.72 -17.83 -19.21
CA LEU A 233 6.47 -18.55 -17.96
C LEU A 233 5.16 -18.08 -17.31
N ILE A 234 4.96 -16.77 -17.16
CA ILE A 234 3.75 -16.19 -16.56
C ILE A 234 2.50 -16.65 -17.30
N ALA A 235 2.53 -16.62 -18.64
CA ALA A 235 1.39 -17.08 -19.41
C ALA A 235 1.17 -18.59 -19.39
N ALA A 236 2.24 -19.38 -19.26
CA ALA A 236 2.11 -20.81 -19.04
C ALA A 236 1.47 -21.08 -17.67
N ALA A 237 1.91 -20.40 -16.61
CA ALA A 237 1.35 -20.50 -15.27
C ALA A 237 -0.15 -20.18 -15.24
N ALA A 238 -0.55 -19.08 -15.87
CA ALA A 238 -1.96 -18.68 -15.99
C ALA A 238 -2.80 -19.70 -16.79
N ARG A 239 -2.34 -20.08 -17.99
CA ARG A 239 -3.05 -21.00 -18.88
C ARG A 239 -3.17 -22.40 -18.29
N ASP A 240 -2.07 -22.93 -17.75
CA ASP A 240 -1.95 -24.31 -17.29
C ASP A 240 -2.21 -24.44 -15.77
N ARG A 241 -2.58 -23.33 -15.10
CA ARG A 241 -2.97 -23.21 -13.69
C ARG A 241 -1.95 -23.84 -12.72
N PHE A 242 -0.72 -23.35 -12.77
CA PHE A 242 0.34 -23.74 -11.83
C PHE A 242 1.01 -22.54 -11.18
N LYS A 243 1.69 -22.79 -10.06
CA LYS A 243 2.47 -21.79 -9.34
C LYS A 243 3.96 -21.93 -9.67
N ALA A 244 4.65 -20.80 -9.84
CA ALA A 244 6.06 -20.79 -10.19
C ALA A 244 6.85 -19.71 -9.48
N ILE A 245 8.11 -20.00 -9.21
CA ILE A 245 9.09 -19.02 -8.74
C ILE A 245 10.27 -19.01 -9.71
N ALA A 246 10.67 -17.83 -10.16
CA ALA A 246 11.76 -17.65 -11.13
C ALA A 246 12.85 -16.77 -10.53
N PHE A 247 14.10 -17.21 -10.64
CA PHE A 247 15.27 -16.46 -10.16
C PHE A 247 16.06 -15.88 -11.33
N VAL A 248 16.16 -14.56 -11.36
CA VAL A 248 16.86 -13.80 -12.41
C VAL A 248 18.15 -13.26 -11.82
N THR A 249 19.27 -13.80 -12.27
CA THR A 249 20.61 -13.37 -11.86
C THR A 249 21.18 -12.31 -12.79
N GLY A 250 22.21 -11.61 -12.29
CA GLY A 250 23.02 -10.72 -13.10
C GLY A 250 23.90 -9.84 -12.22
N VAL A 251 25.04 -9.42 -12.77
CA VAL A 251 25.95 -8.48 -12.11
C VAL A 251 25.26 -7.14 -11.77
N PRO A 252 25.77 -6.36 -10.81
CA PRO A 252 25.27 -5.02 -10.53
C PRO A 252 25.29 -4.17 -11.81
N GLY A 253 24.21 -3.41 -12.06
CA GLY A 253 24.08 -2.60 -13.28
C GLY A 253 23.66 -3.38 -14.54
N ALA A 254 23.46 -4.70 -14.49
CA ALA A 254 23.02 -5.51 -15.63
C ALA A 254 21.59 -5.20 -16.14
N GLY A 255 20.84 -4.31 -15.49
CA GLY A 255 19.48 -3.94 -15.87
C GLY A 255 18.38 -4.86 -15.32
N LYS A 256 18.62 -5.60 -14.24
CA LYS A 256 17.61 -6.49 -13.61
C LYS A 256 16.33 -5.77 -13.21
N THR A 257 16.45 -4.62 -12.54
CA THR A 257 15.32 -3.75 -12.19
C THR A 257 14.52 -3.35 -13.44
N LEU A 258 15.20 -3.16 -14.58
CA LEU A 258 14.55 -2.86 -15.86
C LEU A 258 13.80 -4.07 -16.43
N VAL A 259 14.33 -5.30 -16.28
CA VAL A 259 13.58 -6.53 -16.57
C VAL A 259 12.34 -6.61 -15.71
N GLY A 260 12.46 -6.41 -14.39
CA GLY A 260 11.33 -6.44 -13.47
C GLY A 260 10.25 -5.43 -13.81
N LEU A 261 10.64 -4.19 -14.08
CA LEU A 261 9.72 -3.14 -14.51
C LEU A 261 9.09 -3.46 -15.87
N ASN A 262 9.84 -4.02 -16.83
CA ASN A 262 9.27 -4.45 -18.11
C ASN A 262 8.23 -5.56 -17.92
N VAL A 263 8.54 -6.57 -17.09
CA VAL A 263 7.62 -7.66 -16.80
C VAL A 263 6.37 -7.14 -16.11
N ALA A 264 6.49 -6.24 -15.14
CA ALA A 264 5.34 -5.67 -14.42
C ALA A 264 4.44 -4.76 -15.28
N THR A 265 4.90 -4.34 -16.46
CA THR A 265 4.25 -3.30 -17.25
C THR A 265 3.84 -3.74 -18.65
N ARG A 266 4.41 -4.83 -19.15
CA ARG A 266 4.12 -5.34 -20.50
C ARG A 266 2.91 -6.25 -20.50
N ARG A 267 2.11 -6.05 -21.55
CA ARG A 267 0.78 -6.63 -21.74
C ARG A 267 0.82 -8.15 -21.97
N ARG A 268 -0.22 -8.84 -21.49
CA ARG A 268 -1.02 -9.74 -22.34
C ARG A 268 -2.49 -9.34 -22.30
N ARG A 269 -3.09 -9.30 -23.49
CA ARG A 269 -4.40 -8.69 -23.80
C ARG A 269 -5.60 -9.53 -23.36
N THR A 270 -5.35 -10.66 -22.69
CA THR A 270 -6.30 -11.80 -22.63
C THR A 270 -6.88 -12.08 -21.25
N GLU A 271 -6.39 -11.47 -20.17
CA GLU A 271 -6.99 -11.64 -18.83
C GLU A 271 -7.15 -10.29 -18.11
N PRO A 272 -8.38 -9.84 -17.83
CA PRO A 272 -8.65 -8.57 -17.14
C PRO A 272 -8.20 -8.55 -15.67
N THR A 273 -7.96 -9.71 -15.05
CA THR A 273 -7.91 -9.86 -13.59
C THR A 273 -6.52 -10.09 -12.99
N SER A 274 -5.50 -10.36 -13.79
CA SER A 274 -4.15 -10.60 -13.26
C SER A 274 -3.40 -9.28 -13.08
N HIS A 275 -3.19 -8.88 -11.83
CA HIS A 275 -2.37 -7.71 -11.48
C HIS A 275 -0.90 -8.12 -11.27
N GLU A 276 0.02 -7.28 -11.73
CA GLU A 276 1.46 -7.43 -11.56
C GLU A 276 1.98 -6.30 -10.67
N VAL A 277 2.89 -6.60 -9.74
CA VAL A 277 3.52 -5.59 -8.89
C VAL A 277 5.03 -5.81 -8.79
N PHE A 278 5.76 -4.70 -8.87
CA PHE A 278 7.17 -4.60 -8.57
C PHE A 278 7.37 -4.15 -7.11
N LEU A 279 8.06 -4.97 -6.32
CA LEU A 279 8.33 -4.75 -4.91
C LEU A 279 9.82 -4.53 -4.68
N SER A 280 10.16 -3.49 -3.93
CA SER A 280 11.54 -3.25 -3.50
C SER A 280 11.58 -2.99 -1.99
N GLY A 281 12.62 -3.49 -1.32
CA GLY A 281 12.96 -3.14 0.05
C GLY A 281 13.60 -1.76 0.18
N ASN A 282 14.03 -1.16 -0.94
CA ASN A 282 14.63 0.17 -0.97
C ASN A 282 13.53 1.24 -1.10
N GLY A 283 12.99 1.70 0.03
CA GLY A 283 11.98 2.76 0.10
C GLY A 283 12.36 4.03 -0.69
N PRO A 284 13.57 4.58 -0.53
CA PRO A 284 14.04 5.71 -1.34
C PRO A 284 13.99 5.47 -2.84
N LEU A 285 14.36 4.27 -3.33
CA LEU A 285 14.27 3.92 -4.74
C LEU A 285 12.82 3.91 -5.22
N VAL A 286 11.91 3.32 -4.44
CA VAL A 286 10.47 3.32 -4.75
C VAL A 286 9.94 4.74 -4.92
N GLU A 287 10.27 5.65 -4.00
CA GLU A 287 9.81 7.05 -4.05
C GLU A 287 10.42 7.83 -5.23
N VAL A 288 11.71 7.62 -5.52
CA VAL A 288 12.38 8.25 -6.68
C VAL A 288 11.75 7.77 -7.99
N LEU A 289 11.52 6.47 -8.15
CA LEU A 289 10.89 5.91 -9.35
C LEU A 289 9.47 6.43 -9.54
N ARG A 290 8.67 6.43 -8.47
CA ARG A 290 7.30 6.96 -8.48
C ARG A 290 7.27 8.43 -8.86
N GLU A 291 8.13 9.25 -8.26
CA GLU A 291 8.19 10.68 -8.53
C GLU A 291 8.71 10.99 -9.94
N ALA A 292 9.70 10.25 -10.44
CA ALA A 292 10.21 10.42 -11.80
C ALA A 292 9.10 10.16 -12.85
N LEU A 293 8.39 9.04 -12.74
CA LEU A 293 7.28 8.69 -13.62
C LEU A 293 6.12 9.70 -13.50
N THR A 294 5.81 10.11 -12.27
CA THR A 294 4.76 11.11 -12.02
C THR A 294 5.10 12.44 -12.69
N ARG A 295 6.37 12.90 -12.59
CA ARG A 295 6.81 14.18 -13.19
C ARG A 295 6.73 14.15 -14.70
N ASP A 296 7.23 13.08 -15.31
CA ASP A 296 7.25 12.93 -16.77
C ASP A 296 5.83 12.93 -17.34
N GLU A 297 4.97 12.07 -16.79
CA GLU A 297 3.57 11.98 -17.23
C GLU A 297 2.79 13.27 -16.93
N TYR A 298 3.04 13.92 -15.80
CA TYR A 298 2.39 15.18 -15.45
C TYR A 298 2.79 16.30 -16.42
N ALA A 299 4.08 16.43 -16.77
CA ALA A 299 4.54 17.43 -17.71
C ALA A 299 3.87 17.25 -19.08
N ARG A 300 3.76 16.00 -19.54
CA ARG A 300 3.08 15.63 -20.79
C ARG A 300 1.58 15.93 -20.75
N LYS A 301 0.86 15.41 -19.75
CA LYS A 301 -0.58 15.64 -19.61
C LYS A 301 -0.92 17.10 -19.42
N LYS A 302 -0.07 17.88 -18.75
CA LYS A 302 -0.32 19.32 -18.56
C LYS A 302 -0.30 20.10 -19.87
N ALA A 303 0.45 19.64 -20.88
CA ALA A 303 0.44 20.23 -22.22
C ALA A 303 -0.91 20.00 -22.96
N GLU A 304 -1.52 18.83 -22.75
CA GLU A 304 -2.81 18.45 -23.37
C GLU A 304 -4.02 18.94 -22.55
N HIS A 305 -3.90 18.91 -21.22
CA HIS A 305 -4.94 19.19 -20.23
C HIS A 305 -4.38 20.11 -19.13
N PRO A 306 -4.49 21.45 -19.27
CA PRO A 306 -3.85 22.41 -18.35
C PRO A 306 -4.28 22.33 -16.88
N ARG A 307 -5.41 21.66 -16.60
CA ARG A 307 -6.01 21.53 -15.25
C ARG A 307 -5.70 20.20 -14.56
N VAL A 308 -4.93 19.30 -15.17
CA VAL A 308 -4.57 18.01 -14.56
C VAL A 308 -3.86 18.25 -13.22
N ARG A 309 -4.20 17.45 -12.19
CA ARG A 309 -3.54 17.52 -10.88
C ARG A 309 -2.40 16.52 -10.82
N LYS A 310 -1.28 16.92 -10.22
CA LYS A 310 -0.13 16.02 -10.03
C LYS A 310 -0.50 14.78 -9.19
N GLY A 311 -1.38 14.92 -8.19
CA GLY A 311 -1.88 13.82 -7.38
C GLY A 311 -2.63 12.76 -8.20
N GLU A 312 -3.46 13.18 -9.15
CA GLU A 312 -4.19 12.27 -10.06
C GLU A 312 -3.23 11.43 -10.93
N VAL A 313 -2.16 12.06 -11.44
CA VAL A 313 -1.11 11.34 -12.17
C VAL A 313 -0.36 10.38 -11.25
N ARG A 314 -0.02 10.83 -10.04
CA ARG A 314 0.70 10.02 -9.05
C ARG A 314 -0.06 8.74 -8.71
N GLN A 315 -1.38 8.80 -8.61
CA GLN A 315 -2.19 7.62 -8.32
C GLN A 315 -2.05 6.52 -9.37
N GLN A 316 -1.85 6.88 -10.64
CA GLN A 316 -1.65 5.92 -11.73
C GLN A 316 -0.29 5.22 -11.61
N VAL A 317 0.62 5.68 -10.77
CA VAL A 317 1.95 5.07 -10.58
C VAL A 317 1.98 4.16 -9.34
N LYS A 318 1.17 4.47 -8.31
CA LYS A 318 1.14 3.76 -7.02
C LYS A 318 0.95 2.22 -7.13
N PRO A 319 0.06 1.66 -7.98
CA PRO A 319 -0.20 0.22 -7.96
C PRO A 319 1.00 -0.63 -8.39
N PHE A 320 1.86 -0.14 -9.29
CA PHE A 320 2.90 -0.97 -9.92
C PHE A 320 4.21 -1.06 -9.16
N ILE A 321 4.63 0.02 -8.49
CA ILE A 321 5.90 0.04 -7.74
C ILE A 321 5.54 0.26 -6.30
N GLN A 322 5.84 -0.71 -5.43
CA GLN A 322 5.49 -0.64 -4.01
C GLN A 322 6.64 -1.10 -3.11
N ASN A 323 6.55 -0.71 -1.84
CA ASN A 323 7.49 -1.19 -0.84
C ASN A 323 7.11 -2.62 -0.41
N VAL A 324 8.11 -3.52 -0.33
CA VAL A 324 7.90 -4.91 0.10
C VAL A 324 7.32 -5.01 1.51
N HIS A 325 7.67 -4.09 2.41
CA HIS A 325 7.17 -4.09 3.79
C HIS A 325 5.67 -3.84 3.83
N HIS A 326 5.11 -3.00 2.96
CA HIS A 326 3.67 -2.80 2.90
C HIS A 326 2.95 -4.03 2.32
N PHE A 327 3.57 -4.76 1.38
CA PHE A 327 3.05 -6.04 0.90
C PHE A 327 3.01 -7.10 1.99
N ARG A 328 4.10 -7.22 2.76
CA ARG A 328 4.18 -8.14 3.89
C ARG A 328 3.15 -7.80 4.95
N ASP A 329 3.07 -6.53 5.36
CA ASP A 329 2.16 -6.09 6.40
C ASP A 329 0.68 -6.28 5.98
N GLU A 330 0.36 -6.14 4.69
CA GLU A 330 -0.92 -6.56 4.11
C GLU A 330 -1.19 -8.06 4.31
N GLY A 331 -0.23 -8.91 3.92
CA GLY A 331 -0.37 -10.35 4.09
C GLY A 331 -0.55 -10.76 5.56
N VAL A 332 0.04 -10.00 6.49
CA VAL A 332 -0.14 -10.19 7.94
C VAL A 332 -1.56 -9.82 8.35
N ARG A 333 -2.16 -8.79 7.75
CA ARG A 333 -3.55 -8.38 7.99
C ARG A 333 -4.57 -9.39 7.51
N THR A 334 -4.37 -9.92 6.32
CA THR A 334 -5.30 -10.88 5.71
C THR A 334 -5.07 -12.33 6.17
N LEU A 335 -4.18 -12.55 7.16
CA LEU A 335 -3.77 -13.90 7.60
C LEU A 335 -4.95 -14.74 8.11
N GLU A 336 -5.90 -14.13 8.83
CA GLU A 336 -7.08 -14.82 9.39
C GLU A 336 -8.11 -15.15 8.30
N THR A 337 -8.37 -14.18 7.42
CA THR A 337 -9.28 -14.35 6.28
C THR A 337 -8.73 -15.27 5.19
N ARG A 338 -7.41 -15.49 5.18
CA ARG A 338 -6.66 -16.18 4.13
C ARG A 338 -6.90 -15.64 2.72
N GLU A 339 -7.28 -14.37 2.60
CA GLU A 339 -7.44 -13.72 1.29
C GLU A 339 -6.07 -13.61 0.59
N PRO A 340 -6.00 -13.95 -0.70
CA PRO A 340 -4.80 -13.74 -1.50
C PRO A 340 -4.60 -12.27 -1.84
N PRO A 341 -3.37 -11.85 -2.19
CA PRO A 341 -3.16 -10.53 -2.77
C PRO A 341 -3.96 -10.38 -4.08
N PRO A 342 -4.27 -9.15 -4.54
CA PRO A 342 -4.87 -8.96 -5.85
C PRO A 342 -3.92 -9.35 -6.99
N GLU A 343 -2.61 -9.37 -6.74
CA GLU A 343 -1.59 -9.68 -7.74
C GLU A 343 -1.31 -11.17 -7.89
N HIS A 344 -1.42 -11.69 -9.12
CA HIS A 344 -0.96 -13.05 -9.45
C HIS A 344 0.53 -13.10 -9.74
N VAL A 345 1.16 -11.96 -10.04
CA VAL A 345 2.58 -11.87 -10.35
C VAL A 345 3.24 -10.84 -9.45
N VAL A 346 4.25 -11.27 -8.70
CA VAL A 346 5.02 -10.39 -7.83
C VAL A 346 6.49 -10.47 -8.21
N ILE A 347 7.11 -9.31 -8.42
CA ILE A 347 8.54 -9.20 -8.71
C ILE A 347 9.23 -8.59 -7.50
N PHE A 348 10.13 -9.35 -6.87
CA PHE A 348 10.97 -8.88 -5.77
C PHE A 348 12.32 -8.41 -6.30
N ASP A 349 12.61 -7.13 -6.11
CA ASP A 349 13.92 -6.54 -6.34
C ASP A 349 14.84 -6.79 -5.15
N GLU A 350 16.10 -7.12 -5.43
CA GLU A 350 17.10 -7.50 -4.42
C GLU A 350 16.59 -8.61 -3.47
N ALA A 351 15.98 -9.65 -4.03
CA ALA A 351 15.32 -10.72 -3.26
C ALA A 351 16.26 -11.40 -2.24
N GLN A 352 17.58 -11.37 -2.48
CA GLN A 352 18.60 -11.88 -1.55
C GLN A 352 18.65 -11.14 -0.21
N ARG A 353 18.07 -9.93 -0.12
CA ARG A 353 18.04 -9.10 1.09
C ARG A 353 16.87 -9.39 2.03
N ALA A 354 16.01 -10.36 1.68
CA ALA A 354 14.92 -10.79 2.53
C ALA A 354 15.46 -11.28 3.89
N TRP A 355 14.73 -10.99 4.97
CA TRP A 355 15.17 -11.34 6.31
C TRP A 355 15.09 -12.84 6.60
N ASP A 356 16.06 -13.34 7.35
CA ASP A 356 16.06 -14.70 7.87
C ASP A 356 14.95 -14.89 8.93
N ARG A 357 14.74 -16.14 9.35
CA ARG A 357 13.73 -16.48 10.37
C ARG A 357 13.93 -15.68 11.66
N THR A 358 15.15 -15.63 12.20
CA THR A 358 15.45 -14.95 13.47
C THR A 358 15.11 -13.47 13.42
N LYS A 359 15.56 -12.75 12.40
CA LYS A 359 15.33 -11.31 12.23
C LYS A 359 13.85 -11.01 11.95
N THR A 360 13.19 -11.87 11.19
CA THR A 360 11.75 -11.74 10.93
C THR A 360 10.93 -11.91 12.21
N MET A 361 11.23 -12.95 13.01
CA MET A 361 10.60 -13.18 14.32
C MET A 361 10.81 -11.99 15.26
N ASP A 362 12.04 -11.49 15.36
CA ASP A 362 12.37 -10.35 16.22
C ASP A 362 11.62 -9.08 15.80
N PHE A 363 11.54 -8.81 14.49
CA PHE A 363 10.78 -7.68 13.97
C PHE A 363 9.28 -7.83 14.27
N MET A 364 8.70 -8.99 14.00
CA MET A 364 7.27 -9.24 14.24
C MET A 364 6.91 -9.15 15.71
N LYS A 365 7.77 -9.66 16.60
CA LYS A 365 7.58 -9.57 18.05
C LYS A 365 7.69 -8.14 18.55
N ARG A 366 8.73 -7.40 18.15
CA ARG A 366 9.02 -6.06 18.69
C ARG A 366 8.17 -4.95 18.07
N ARG A 367 7.86 -5.04 16.77
CA ARG A 367 7.21 -3.96 16.01
C ARG A 367 5.76 -4.24 15.66
N LYS A 368 5.33 -5.51 15.63
CA LYS A 368 3.97 -5.90 15.25
C LYS A 368 3.22 -6.63 16.37
N GLY A 369 3.83 -6.79 17.54
CA GLY A 369 3.23 -7.46 18.70
C GLY A 369 2.90 -8.95 18.48
N ARG A 370 3.47 -9.58 17.45
CA ARG A 370 3.19 -10.99 17.11
C ARG A 370 4.30 -11.90 17.63
N SER A 371 4.12 -12.43 18.83
CA SER A 371 5.08 -13.31 19.51
C SER A 371 5.11 -14.76 18.98
N GLY A 372 4.11 -15.17 18.20
CA GLY A 372 4.00 -16.51 17.59
C GLY A 372 4.34 -16.56 16.10
N PHE A 373 4.89 -15.49 15.53
CA PHE A 373 5.36 -15.51 14.14
C PHE A 373 6.65 -16.31 14.08
N ASP A 374 6.69 -17.37 13.27
CA ASP A 374 7.81 -18.33 13.24
C ASP A 374 8.13 -18.76 11.80
N GLN A 375 8.39 -17.76 10.95
CA GLN A 375 8.67 -17.94 9.54
C GLN A 375 9.78 -16.98 9.09
N SER A 376 10.55 -17.37 8.07
CA SER A 376 11.43 -16.43 7.35
C SER A 376 10.59 -15.47 6.48
N GLU A 377 11.18 -14.34 6.09
CA GLU A 377 10.48 -13.41 5.19
C GLU A 377 10.16 -14.05 3.83
N PRO A 378 11.08 -14.82 3.19
CA PRO A 378 10.75 -15.61 1.99
C PRO A 378 9.57 -16.56 2.18
N GLN A 379 9.57 -17.36 3.26
CA GLN A 379 8.49 -18.31 3.56
C GLN A 379 7.14 -17.60 3.64
N PHE A 380 7.10 -16.47 4.34
CA PHE A 380 5.88 -15.71 4.51
C PHE A 380 5.40 -15.07 3.20
N LEU A 381 6.31 -14.51 2.42
CA LEU A 381 5.99 -13.88 1.13
C LEU A 381 5.48 -14.90 0.10
N ILE A 382 6.12 -16.07 0.02
CA ILE A 382 5.63 -17.19 -0.81
C ILE A 382 4.28 -17.65 -0.28
N GLY A 383 4.13 -17.84 1.03
CA GLY A 383 2.87 -18.23 1.66
C GLY A 383 1.72 -17.25 1.46
N TYR A 384 2.02 -15.95 1.29
CA TYR A 384 0.99 -14.96 0.95
C TYR A 384 0.48 -15.16 -0.49
N MET A 385 1.40 -15.36 -1.45
CA MET A 385 1.05 -15.67 -2.84
C MET A 385 0.41 -17.06 -2.99
N ASP A 386 0.78 -18.02 -2.14
CA ASP A 386 0.26 -19.38 -2.17
C ASP A 386 -1.23 -19.48 -1.85
N ARG A 387 -1.82 -18.41 -1.29
CA ARG A 387 -3.26 -18.31 -1.05
C ARG A 387 -4.08 -18.29 -2.35
N HIS A 388 -3.47 -17.99 -3.50
CA HIS A 388 -4.12 -18.18 -4.80
C HIS A 388 -4.39 -19.67 -5.04
N PRO A 389 -5.64 -20.09 -5.30
CA PRO A 389 -5.97 -21.50 -5.52
C PRO A 389 -5.65 -21.99 -6.94
N ASP A 390 -5.35 -21.09 -7.86
CA ASP A 390 -5.24 -21.35 -9.29
C ASP A 390 -3.81 -21.20 -9.81
N TRP A 391 -3.26 -19.98 -9.81
CA TRP A 391 -1.91 -19.73 -10.30
C TRP A 391 -1.30 -18.51 -9.61
N ALA A 392 0.02 -18.50 -9.53
CA ALA A 392 0.80 -17.39 -9.03
C ALA A 392 2.23 -17.48 -9.56
N VAL A 393 2.87 -16.35 -9.83
CA VAL A 393 4.27 -16.31 -10.22
C VAL A 393 5.03 -15.32 -9.34
N ILE A 394 6.13 -15.79 -8.76
CA ILE A 394 7.11 -14.95 -8.06
C ILE A 394 8.35 -14.81 -8.94
N VAL A 395 8.82 -13.59 -9.15
CA VAL A 395 10.09 -13.32 -9.85
C VAL A 395 11.06 -12.69 -8.86
N CYS A 396 12.13 -13.40 -8.52
CA CYS A 396 13.20 -12.93 -7.65
C CYS A 396 14.33 -12.36 -8.50
N LEU A 397 14.52 -11.04 -8.47
CA LEU A 397 15.66 -10.38 -9.09
C LEU A 397 16.83 -10.37 -8.10
N VAL A 398 17.97 -10.91 -8.53
CA VAL A 398 19.13 -11.14 -7.67
C VAL A 398 20.37 -10.47 -8.23
N GLY A 399 21.03 -9.63 -7.43
CA GLY A 399 22.35 -9.08 -7.76
C GLY A 399 23.48 -10.00 -7.31
N GLY A 400 24.34 -10.43 -8.24
CA GLY A 400 25.60 -11.11 -7.89
C GLY A 400 26.58 -10.16 -7.23
N GLY A 401 27.44 -10.67 -6.35
CA GLY A 401 28.54 -9.91 -5.73
C GLY A 401 28.11 -8.75 -4.82
N GLN A 402 26.86 -8.71 -4.37
CA GLN A 402 26.41 -7.75 -3.36
C GLN A 402 26.52 -8.35 -1.96
N GLU A 403 27.13 -7.61 -1.03
CA GLU A 403 27.21 -8.01 0.38
C GLU A 403 25.80 -8.10 0.98
N ILE A 404 25.49 -9.25 1.59
CA ILE A 404 24.30 -9.41 2.43
C ILE A 404 24.60 -8.88 3.84
N ASN A 405 23.66 -8.14 4.41
CA ASN A 405 23.79 -7.66 5.79
C ASN A 405 23.45 -8.76 6.80
N THR A 406 23.84 -8.56 8.05
CA THR A 406 23.47 -9.47 9.15
C THR A 406 21.96 -9.69 9.24
N GLY A 407 21.56 -10.96 9.19
CA GLY A 407 20.17 -11.44 9.22
C GLY A 407 19.42 -11.32 7.89
N GLU A 408 20.11 -11.09 6.78
CA GLU A 408 19.58 -11.32 5.43
C GLU A 408 19.85 -12.79 5.04
N ALA A 409 18.84 -13.45 4.46
CA ALA A 409 18.80 -14.91 4.32
C ALA A 409 19.46 -15.43 3.04
N GLY A 410 19.79 -14.55 2.10
CA GLY A 410 20.30 -14.92 0.78
C GLY A 410 19.25 -15.66 -0.07
N ILE A 411 19.69 -16.19 -1.22
CA ILE A 411 18.81 -16.90 -2.17
C ILE A 411 18.57 -18.34 -1.73
N SER A 412 19.53 -18.98 -1.06
CA SER A 412 19.41 -20.35 -0.57
C SER A 412 18.16 -20.52 0.27
N THR A 413 17.87 -19.55 1.16
CA THR A 413 16.64 -19.57 1.95
C THR A 413 15.38 -19.59 1.08
N TRP A 414 15.31 -18.80 0.00
CA TRP A 414 14.15 -18.88 -0.91
C TRP A 414 13.98 -20.28 -1.53
N LEU A 415 15.09 -20.92 -1.92
CA LEU A 415 15.07 -22.26 -2.52
C LEU A 415 14.70 -23.34 -1.48
N ASP A 416 15.27 -23.26 -0.28
CA ASP A 416 14.99 -24.17 0.83
C ASP A 416 13.51 -24.09 1.23
N GLU A 417 12.96 -22.87 1.37
CA GLU A 417 11.55 -22.68 1.72
C GLU A 417 10.60 -23.22 0.64
N VAL A 418 10.94 -23.07 -0.64
CA VAL A 418 10.16 -23.66 -1.74
C VAL A 418 10.21 -25.18 -1.68
N ARG A 419 11.40 -25.77 -1.48
CA ARG A 419 11.60 -27.22 -1.42
C ARG A 419 10.90 -27.85 -0.21
N GLU A 420 10.96 -27.20 0.96
CA GLU A 420 10.47 -27.75 2.23
C GLU A 420 8.98 -27.47 2.48
N HIS A 421 8.51 -26.26 2.15
CA HIS A 421 7.17 -25.79 2.54
C HIS A 421 6.20 -25.62 1.36
N PHE A 422 6.70 -25.50 0.12
CA PHE A 422 5.87 -25.23 -1.06
C PHE A 422 6.16 -26.18 -2.24
N PRO A 423 6.06 -27.51 -2.06
CA PRO A 423 6.45 -28.50 -3.07
C PRO A 423 5.65 -28.44 -4.39
N ASP A 424 4.47 -27.81 -4.38
CA ASP A 424 3.64 -27.60 -5.57
C ASP A 424 4.14 -26.44 -6.46
N TRP A 425 5.08 -25.63 -5.96
CA TRP A 425 5.68 -24.53 -6.72
C TRP A 425 6.82 -25.02 -7.61
N ARG A 426 6.80 -24.61 -8.88
CA ARG A 426 7.87 -24.91 -9.83
C ARG A 426 8.98 -23.86 -9.76
N ALA A 427 10.19 -24.27 -9.39
CA ALA A 427 11.35 -23.39 -9.38
C ALA A 427 12.04 -23.33 -10.76
N TYR A 428 12.24 -22.11 -11.27
CA TYR A 428 12.97 -21.80 -12.49
C TYR A 428 14.23 -21.01 -12.14
N ILE A 429 15.39 -21.58 -12.42
CA ILE A 429 16.67 -21.11 -11.89
C ILE A 429 17.59 -20.87 -13.08
N SER A 430 18.26 -19.71 -13.11
CA SER A 430 19.29 -19.43 -14.11
C SER A 430 20.42 -20.46 -14.00
N PRO A 431 20.98 -20.98 -15.12
CA PRO A 431 22.16 -21.85 -15.06
C PRO A 431 23.37 -21.21 -14.35
N GLU A 432 23.42 -19.88 -14.29
CA GLU A 432 24.50 -19.11 -13.64
C GLU A 432 24.34 -19.02 -12.10
N LEU A 433 23.23 -19.49 -11.52
CA LEU A 433 22.99 -19.45 -10.07
C LEU A 433 23.87 -20.46 -9.28
N SER A 434 24.50 -21.41 -9.97
CA SER A 434 25.49 -22.31 -9.38
C SER A 434 26.88 -21.68 -9.22
N ASP A 435 27.10 -20.47 -9.74
CA ASP A 435 28.36 -19.76 -9.52
C ASP A 435 28.54 -19.42 -8.04
N SER A 436 29.77 -19.53 -7.56
CA SER A 436 30.17 -19.33 -6.15
C SER A 436 29.75 -17.96 -5.59
N GLU A 437 29.51 -16.97 -6.45
CA GLU A 437 29.01 -15.64 -6.09
C GLU A 437 27.59 -15.62 -5.52
N TYR A 438 26.78 -16.66 -5.77
CA TYR A 438 25.36 -16.72 -5.37
C TYR A 438 25.09 -17.67 -4.20
N ALA A 439 26.10 -18.40 -3.73
CA ALA A 439 26.05 -19.32 -2.57
C ALA A 439 24.88 -20.33 -2.56
N ALA A 440 24.31 -20.67 -3.73
CA ALA A 440 23.14 -21.53 -3.85
C ALA A 440 23.46 -23.03 -4.10
N GLY A 441 24.74 -23.39 -4.26
CA GLY A 441 25.15 -24.73 -4.69
C GLY A 441 24.62 -25.89 -3.83
N GLN A 442 24.50 -25.71 -2.50
CA GLN A 442 24.00 -26.74 -1.59
C GLN A 442 22.46 -26.85 -1.57
N ALA A 443 21.73 -25.81 -2.00
CA ALA A 443 20.27 -25.78 -2.03
C ALA A 443 19.68 -26.35 -3.35
N LEU A 444 20.55 -26.56 -4.36
CA LEU A 444 20.19 -27.08 -5.68
C LEU A 444 20.35 -28.61 -5.80
N GLU A 445 21.00 -29.25 -4.83
CA GLU A 445 21.05 -30.71 -4.62
C GLU A 445 19.79 -31.19 -3.89
#